data_AF-A0A538AAE3-F1
#
_entry.id   AF-A0A538AAE3-F1
#
_cell.length_a   1.000
_cell.length_b   1.000
_cell.length_c   1.000
_cell.angle_alpha   90.00
_cell.angle_beta   90.00
_cell.angle_gamma   90.00
#
_symmetry.space_group_name_H-M   'P 1'
#
loop_
_entity.id
_entity.type
_entity.pdbx_description
1 polymer ?
#
loop_
_entity_poly.entity_id
_entity_poly.type
_entity_poly.pdbx_seq_one_letter_code
_entity_poly.pdbx_strand_id
1 'polypeptide(L)'
;MPPQRMPHQERDARTRVARVNQKMIDRMIKLREQGFSYEDIGMRVGCSERTVRRHTKGVSPQLVHAADPTRVDLLQWGAKQFRAIQRRERLSVAELDLALRMWRSVVEKLDEMTLGQLELDSELRVQFLLHEVWPPIHEKIDNLRLIREKVPGFQAARGT
;
A
#
# COMPACT_ATOMS: atom_id res chain seq x y z
N MET A 1 43.26 30.89 -41.13
CA MET A 1 43.10 29.44 -40.93
C MET A 1 41.81 29.20 -40.16
N PRO A 2 40.83 28.43 -40.69
CA PRO A 2 39.64 28.06 -39.93
C PRO A 2 39.92 26.83 -39.05
N PRO A 3 39.32 26.73 -37.84
CA PRO A 3 39.53 25.59 -36.96
C PRO A 3 38.80 24.33 -37.47
N GLN A 4 39.48 23.21 -37.31
CA GLN A 4 39.14 21.87 -37.79
C GLN A 4 37.80 21.36 -37.22
N ARG A 5 36.94 20.82 -38.10
CA ARG A 5 35.76 20.03 -37.70
C ARG A 5 36.23 18.66 -37.19
N MET A 6 36.00 18.39 -35.91
CA MET A 6 36.15 17.05 -35.36
C MET A 6 35.03 16.11 -35.86
N PRO A 7 35.32 14.82 -36.09
CA PRO A 7 34.37 13.87 -36.67
C PRO A 7 33.21 13.61 -35.69
N HIS A 8 31.99 13.65 -36.21
CA HIS A 8 30.80 13.24 -35.49
C HIS A 8 30.87 11.72 -35.24
N GLN A 9 31.23 11.35 -34.02
CA GLN A 9 31.05 9.98 -33.52
C GLN A 9 29.59 9.57 -33.71
N GLU A 10 29.45 8.37 -34.26
CA GLU A 10 28.23 7.68 -34.60
C GLU A 10 27.20 7.76 -33.47
N ARG A 11 26.05 8.36 -33.78
CA ARG A 11 24.86 8.26 -32.93
C ARG A 11 24.26 6.89 -33.15
N ASP A 12 24.80 5.92 -32.44
CA ASP A 12 24.28 4.57 -32.40
C ASP A 12 22.78 4.53 -32.08
N ALA A 13 22.09 3.68 -32.83
CA ALA A 13 20.78 3.11 -32.58
C ALA A 13 19.67 4.09 -32.13
N ARG A 14 19.06 4.79 -33.08
CA ARG A 14 17.69 5.29 -32.90
C ARG A 14 16.73 4.10 -32.81
N THR A 15 16.50 3.61 -31.60
CA THR A 15 15.40 2.70 -31.26
C THR A 15 14.12 3.23 -31.89
N ARG A 16 13.54 2.50 -32.86
CA ARG A 16 12.27 2.86 -33.50
C ARG A 16 11.21 2.95 -32.42
N VAL A 17 10.92 4.17 -31.97
CA VAL A 17 9.83 4.45 -31.03
C VAL A 17 8.54 3.95 -31.67
N ALA A 18 7.87 2.99 -31.02
CA ALA A 18 6.63 2.42 -31.49
C ALA A 18 5.64 3.54 -31.85
N ARG A 19 5.06 3.44 -33.05
CA ARG A 19 4.12 4.44 -33.56
C ARG A 19 2.93 4.50 -32.60
N VAL A 20 2.73 5.67 -31.97
CA VAL A 20 1.62 5.90 -31.04
C VAL A 20 0.30 5.61 -31.75
N ASN A 21 -0.49 4.68 -31.22
CA ASN A 21 -1.82 4.33 -31.75
C ASN A 21 -2.93 5.04 -30.94
N GLN A 22 -4.11 5.24 -31.53
CA GLN A 22 -5.27 5.86 -30.89
C GLN A 22 -5.63 5.21 -29.55
N LYS A 23 -5.57 3.88 -29.44
CA LYS A 23 -5.78 3.17 -28.16
C LYS A 23 -4.81 3.59 -27.06
N MET A 24 -3.57 3.94 -27.42
CA MET A 24 -2.58 4.47 -26.47
C MET A 24 -2.93 5.89 -26.06
N ILE A 25 -3.38 6.72 -27.02
CA ILE A 25 -3.84 8.09 -26.77
C ILE A 25 -5.02 8.07 -25.80
N ASP A 26 -6.03 7.24 -26.05
CA ASP A 26 -7.21 7.11 -25.18
C ASP A 26 -6.81 6.67 -23.77
N ARG A 27 -5.81 5.79 -23.66
CA ARG A 27 -5.25 5.37 -22.37
C ARG A 27 -4.51 6.50 -21.66
N MET A 28 -3.75 7.31 -22.39
CA MET A 28 -3.07 8.50 -21.84
C MET A 28 -4.10 9.52 -21.33
N ILE A 29 -5.18 9.77 -22.09
CA ILE A 29 -6.24 10.69 -21.72
C ILE A 29 -6.94 10.22 -20.45
N LYS A 30 -7.35 8.95 -20.39
CA LYS A 30 -7.98 8.37 -19.18
C LYS A 30 -7.08 8.46 -17.95
N LEU A 31 -5.80 8.15 -18.08
CA LEU A 31 -4.86 8.25 -16.97
C LEU A 31 -4.63 9.72 -16.56
N ARG A 32 -4.68 10.65 -17.52
CA ARG A 32 -4.59 12.08 -17.22
C ARG A 32 -5.84 12.58 -16.50
N GLU A 33 -7.03 12.15 -16.92
CA GLU A 33 -8.30 12.41 -16.24
C GLU A 33 -8.30 11.87 -14.81
N GLN A 34 -7.66 10.71 -14.57
CA GLN A 34 -7.47 10.10 -13.26
C GLN A 34 -6.42 10.80 -12.37
N GLY A 35 -5.76 11.84 -12.87
CA GLY A 35 -4.81 12.64 -12.08
C GLY A 35 -3.35 12.18 -12.11
N PHE A 36 -2.98 11.18 -12.93
CA PHE A 36 -1.58 10.73 -13.02
C PHE A 36 -0.67 11.80 -13.66
N SER A 37 0.59 11.84 -13.21
CA SER A 37 1.63 12.71 -13.76
C SER A 37 2.03 12.26 -15.19
N TYR A 38 2.63 13.15 -15.98
CA TYR A 38 3.02 12.80 -17.35
C TYR A 38 4.11 11.73 -17.39
N GLU A 39 5.00 11.71 -16.39
CA GLU A 39 6.05 10.71 -16.23
C GLU A 39 5.45 9.33 -15.91
N ASP A 40 4.52 9.28 -14.96
CA ASP A 40 3.75 8.10 -14.57
C ASP A 40 3.00 7.44 -15.73
N ILE A 41 2.37 8.28 -16.56
CA ILE A 41 1.65 7.82 -17.75
C ILE A 41 2.64 7.29 -18.79
N GLY A 42 3.78 7.97 -18.95
CA GLY A 42 4.84 7.56 -19.87
C GLY A 42 5.37 6.17 -19.55
N MET A 43 5.66 5.90 -18.28
CA MET A 43 6.08 4.59 -17.80
C MET A 43 5.02 3.51 -18.05
N ARG A 44 3.74 3.79 -17.74
CA ARG A 44 2.64 2.82 -17.88
C ARG A 44 2.26 2.49 -19.33
N VAL A 45 2.44 3.45 -20.24
CA VAL A 45 2.09 3.30 -21.66
C VAL A 45 3.31 2.93 -22.51
N GLY A 46 4.52 3.00 -21.94
CA GLY A 46 5.77 2.67 -22.64
C GLY A 46 6.19 3.76 -23.63
N CYS A 47 6.03 5.03 -23.26
CA CYS A 47 6.38 6.17 -24.12
C CYS A 47 7.00 7.32 -23.32
N SER A 48 7.66 8.26 -24.01
CA SER A 48 8.26 9.41 -23.35
C SER A 48 7.21 10.34 -22.74
N GLU A 49 7.55 11.00 -21.63
CA GLU A 49 6.74 12.08 -21.03
C GLU A 49 6.33 13.14 -22.07
N ARG A 50 7.26 13.50 -22.97
CA ARG A 50 7.01 14.44 -24.07
C ARG A 50 5.90 13.96 -25.00
N THR A 51 5.82 12.66 -25.28
CA THR A 51 4.77 12.04 -26.08
C THR A 51 3.42 12.16 -25.37
N VAL A 52 3.38 11.85 -24.07
CA VAL A 52 2.17 11.97 -23.25
C VAL A 52 1.66 13.41 -23.27
N ARG A 53 2.52 14.38 -22.94
CA ARG A 53 2.16 15.81 -22.89
C ARG A 53 1.60 16.33 -24.21
N ARG A 54 2.10 15.82 -25.35
CA ARG A 54 1.58 16.16 -26.67
C ARG A 54 0.15 15.66 -26.88
N HIS A 55 -0.15 14.44 -26.42
CA HIS A 55 -1.42 13.76 -26.67
C HIS A 55 -2.50 14.02 -25.61
N THR A 56 -2.12 14.52 -24.43
CA THR A 56 -3.05 14.90 -23.36
C THR A 56 -3.16 16.42 -23.20
N LYS A 57 -2.72 17.19 -24.20
CA LYS A 57 -2.78 18.66 -24.17
C LYS A 57 -4.24 19.11 -24.13
N GLY A 58 -4.60 19.92 -23.13
CA GLY A 58 -5.99 20.38 -22.93
C GLY A 58 -6.84 19.43 -22.08
N VAL A 59 -6.32 18.26 -21.73
CA VAL A 59 -6.92 17.42 -20.68
C VAL A 59 -6.46 17.98 -19.35
N SER A 60 -7.32 18.79 -18.73
CA SER A 60 -7.15 19.18 -17.34
C SER A 60 -7.19 17.89 -16.52
N PRO A 61 -6.14 17.56 -15.75
CA PRO A 61 -6.27 16.46 -14.81
C PRO A 61 -7.44 16.83 -13.89
N GLN A 62 -8.31 15.87 -13.57
CA GLN A 62 -8.98 16.03 -12.28
C GLN A 62 -7.83 16.17 -11.30
N LEU A 63 -7.81 17.29 -10.56
CA LEU A 63 -6.89 17.48 -9.44
C LEU A 63 -7.30 16.48 -8.37
N VAL A 64 -7.05 15.19 -8.63
CA VAL A 64 -6.93 14.21 -7.60
C VAL A 64 -5.61 14.60 -6.96
N HIS A 65 -5.69 15.27 -5.81
CA HIS A 65 -4.54 15.50 -4.97
C HIS A 65 -3.76 14.19 -4.91
N ALA A 66 -2.52 14.17 -5.40
CA ALA A 66 -1.68 12.97 -5.43
C ALA A 66 -1.28 12.47 -4.01
N ALA A 67 -1.94 12.96 -2.96
CA ALA A 67 -1.77 12.56 -1.59
C ALA A 67 -2.97 13.04 -0.73
N ASP A 68 -4.19 12.63 -1.07
CA ASP A 68 -5.09 12.29 0.05
C ASP A 68 -4.74 10.85 0.41
N PRO A 69 -4.07 10.58 1.56
CA PRO A 69 -3.91 9.22 2.01
C PRO A 69 -5.31 8.64 2.08
N THR A 70 -5.57 7.57 1.32
CA THR A 70 -6.87 6.92 1.36
C THR A 70 -7.06 6.48 2.80
N ARG A 71 -7.92 7.20 3.55
CA ARG A 71 -8.18 6.87 4.95
C ARG A 71 -8.56 5.42 4.99
N VAL A 72 -7.82 4.67 5.81
CA VAL A 72 -8.06 3.26 5.95
C VAL A 72 -8.85 3.04 7.22
N ASP A 73 -10.00 2.37 7.10
CA ASP A 73 -10.72 1.83 8.25
C ASP A 73 -9.77 0.94 9.06
N LEU A 74 -9.41 1.42 10.25
CA LEU A 74 -8.40 0.80 11.09
C LEU A 74 -8.84 -0.62 11.49
N LEU A 75 -10.11 -0.83 11.83
CA LEU A 75 -10.64 -2.15 12.18
C LEU A 75 -10.50 -3.15 11.03
N GLN A 76 -10.89 -2.75 9.81
CA GLN A 76 -10.74 -3.59 8.62
C GLN A 76 -9.29 -3.87 8.27
N TRP A 77 -8.42 -2.88 8.42
CA TRP A 77 -6.99 -3.04 8.18
C TRP A 77 -6.37 -4.02 9.16
N GLY A 78 -6.63 -3.87 10.46
CA GLY A 78 -6.12 -4.77 11.48
C GLY A 78 -6.63 -6.19 11.26
N ALA A 79 -7.91 -6.38 10.90
CA ALA A 79 -8.43 -7.71 10.57
C ALA A 79 -7.67 -8.38 9.41
N LYS A 80 -7.27 -7.61 8.39
CA LYS A 80 -6.41 -8.12 7.30
C LYS A 80 -5.02 -8.50 7.83
N GLN A 81 -4.42 -7.68 8.69
CA GLN A 81 -3.10 -7.98 9.27
C GLN A 81 -3.13 -9.22 10.17
N PHE A 82 -4.09 -9.35 11.07
CA PHE A 82 -4.19 -10.52 11.94
C PHE A 82 -4.43 -11.82 11.17
N ARG A 83 -5.13 -11.79 10.03
CA ARG A 83 -5.21 -12.94 9.12
C ARG A 83 -3.89 -13.25 8.42
N ALA A 84 -3.09 -12.23 8.09
CA ALA A 84 -1.74 -12.46 7.57
C ALA A 84 -0.83 -13.08 8.64
N ILE A 85 -0.87 -12.56 9.87
CA ILE A 85 -0.16 -13.10 11.03
C ILE A 85 -0.61 -14.52 11.34
N GLN A 86 -1.92 -14.83 11.30
CA GLN A 86 -2.44 -16.18 11.48
C GLN A 86 -1.76 -17.18 10.55
N ARG A 87 -1.62 -16.83 9.26
CA ARG A 87 -0.98 -17.72 8.26
C ARG A 87 0.52 -17.90 8.53
N ARG A 88 1.20 -16.86 9.01
CA ARG A 88 2.63 -16.87 9.29
C ARG A 88 2.96 -17.64 10.58
N GLU A 89 2.27 -17.31 11.67
CA GLU A 89 2.50 -17.84 13.03
C GLU A 89 1.64 -19.07 13.35
N ARG A 90 0.91 -19.58 12.35
CA ARG A 90 0.00 -20.73 12.44
C ARG A 90 -0.96 -20.63 13.63
N LEU A 91 -1.56 -19.45 13.81
CA LEU A 91 -2.51 -19.23 14.90
C LEU A 91 -3.77 -20.07 14.69
N SER A 92 -4.23 -20.70 15.75
CA SER A 92 -5.55 -21.35 15.80
C SER A 92 -6.68 -20.33 15.69
N VAL A 93 -7.89 -20.79 15.37
CA VAL A 93 -9.07 -19.92 15.27
C VAL A 93 -9.33 -19.15 16.59
N ALA A 94 -9.12 -19.80 17.74
CA ALA A 94 -9.30 -19.18 19.05
C ALA A 94 -8.24 -18.10 19.35
N GLU A 95 -7.00 -18.30 18.89
CA GLU A 95 -5.92 -17.32 19.05
C GLU A 95 -6.15 -16.10 18.14
N LEU A 96 -6.61 -16.33 16.90
CA LEU A 96 -7.02 -15.25 16.01
C LEU A 96 -8.18 -14.45 16.61
N ASP A 97 -9.19 -15.12 17.15
CA ASP A 97 -10.34 -14.44 17.77
C ASP A 97 -9.91 -13.57 18.97
N LEU A 98 -9.04 -14.10 19.83
CA LEU A 98 -8.43 -13.31 20.91
C LEU A 98 -7.71 -12.07 20.38
N ALA A 99 -6.87 -12.24 19.36
CA ALA A 99 -6.12 -11.15 18.76
C ALA A 99 -7.04 -10.06 18.17
N LEU A 100 -8.11 -10.47 17.46
CA LEU A 100 -9.10 -9.54 16.89
C LEU A 100 -9.90 -8.81 17.98
N ARG A 101 -10.25 -9.48 19.09
CA ARG A 101 -10.93 -8.85 20.22
C ARG A 101 -10.04 -7.82 20.91
N MET A 102 -8.77 -8.16 21.15
CA MET A 102 -7.81 -7.24 21.74
C MET A 102 -7.55 -6.03 20.83
N TRP A 103 -7.39 -6.27 19.52
CA TRP A 103 -7.29 -5.21 18.53
C TRP A 103 -8.47 -4.25 18.57
N ARG A 104 -9.70 -4.78 18.55
CA ARG A 104 -10.92 -3.96 18.63
C ARG A 104 -10.91 -3.12 19.90
N SER A 105 -10.58 -3.71 21.05
CA SER A 105 -10.52 -3.00 22.32
C SER A 105 -9.45 -1.90 22.35
N VAL A 106 -8.32 -2.08 21.66
CA VAL A 106 -7.30 -1.03 21.54
C VAL A 106 -7.84 0.12 20.68
N VAL A 107 -8.40 -0.18 19.50
CA VAL A 107 -8.93 0.85 18.59
C VAL A 107 -10.07 1.65 19.23
N GLU A 108 -10.96 1.00 19.98
CA GLU A 108 -12.06 1.66 20.70
C GLU A 108 -11.58 2.65 21.78
N LYS A 109 -10.35 2.50 22.28
CA LYS A 109 -9.77 3.37 23.31
C LYS A 109 -8.94 4.52 22.75
N LEU A 110 -8.68 4.54 21.45
CA LEU A 110 -7.93 5.63 20.81
C LEU A 110 -8.79 6.88 20.78
N ASP A 111 -8.16 8.04 21.03
CA ASP A 111 -8.79 9.32 20.78
C ASP A 111 -8.89 9.62 19.28
N GLU A 112 -9.80 10.52 18.90
CA GLU A 112 -10.08 10.84 17.50
C GLU A 112 -8.85 11.33 16.73
N MET A 113 -7.94 12.06 17.39
CA MET A 113 -6.74 12.60 16.75
C MET A 113 -5.75 11.48 16.44
N THR A 114 -5.48 10.61 17.42
CA THR A 114 -4.61 9.43 17.22
C THR A 114 -5.18 8.48 16.18
N LEU A 115 -6.49 8.23 16.21
CA LEU A 115 -7.17 7.41 15.21
C LEU A 115 -6.99 8.01 13.82
N GLY A 116 -7.27 9.30 13.64
CA GLY A 116 -7.09 9.99 12.36
C GLY A 116 -5.65 9.93 11.82
N GLN A 117 -4.64 10.06 12.69
CA GLN A 117 -3.24 9.91 12.29
C GLN A 117 -2.93 8.50 11.80
N LEU A 118 -3.38 7.47 12.51
CA LEU A 118 -3.17 6.07 12.13
C LEU A 118 -3.88 5.71 10.82
N GLU A 119 -5.07 6.25 10.57
CA GLU A 119 -5.81 6.00 9.31
C GLU A 119 -5.13 6.61 8.09
N LEU A 120 -4.38 7.70 8.27
CA LEU A 120 -3.69 8.45 7.21
C LEU A 120 -2.25 7.96 7.00
N ASP A 121 -1.51 7.71 8.07
CA ASP A 121 -0.09 7.38 8.01
C ASP A 121 0.12 5.85 8.02
N SER A 122 0.64 5.31 6.91
CA SER A 122 0.89 3.87 6.78
C SER A 122 2.05 3.38 7.65
N GLU A 123 3.09 4.19 7.83
CA GLU A 123 4.27 3.80 8.61
C GLU A 123 3.93 3.79 10.10
N LEU A 124 3.32 4.87 10.59
CA LEU A 124 2.88 4.98 11.97
C LEU A 124 1.95 3.83 12.36
N ARG A 125 1.04 3.44 11.48
CA ARG A 125 0.11 2.33 11.71
C ARG A 125 0.79 0.98 11.83
N VAL A 126 1.81 0.73 11.02
CA VAL A 126 2.62 -0.50 11.12
C VAL A 126 3.42 -0.50 12.41
N GLN A 127 4.05 0.62 12.76
CA GLN A 127 4.79 0.77 14.01
C GLN A 127 3.89 0.53 15.22
N PHE A 128 2.70 1.14 15.24
CA PHE A 128 1.70 0.93 16.27
C PHE A 128 1.29 -0.53 16.41
N LEU A 129 1.03 -1.23 15.31
CA LEU A 129 0.71 -2.65 15.34
C LEU A 129 1.86 -3.48 15.94
N LEU A 130 3.10 -3.23 15.53
CA LEU A 130 4.24 -4.06 15.91
C LEU A 130 4.74 -3.80 17.33
N HIS A 131 4.64 -2.58 17.82
CA HIS A 131 5.23 -2.17 19.10
C HIS A 131 4.23 -2.01 20.24
N GLU A 132 3.00 -1.59 19.95
CA GLU A 132 1.99 -1.35 20.99
C GLU A 132 0.98 -2.49 21.08
N VAL A 133 0.56 -3.04 19.93
CA VAL A 133 -0.56 -3.97 19.86
C VAL A 133 -0.13 -5.43 19.91
N TRP A 134 0.84 -5.81 19.07
CA TRP A 134 1.24 -7.20 18.90
C TRP A 134 1.90 -7.80 20.15
N PRO A 135 2.83 -7.13 20.86
CA PRO A 135 3.52 -7.73 22.00
C PRO A 135 2.58 -8.26 23.11
N PRO A 136 1.59 -7.49 23.62
CA PRO A 136 0.68 -8.00 24.65
C PRO A 136 -0.28 -9.09 24.14
N ILE A 137 -0.62 -9.08 22.84
CA ILE A 137 -1.41 -10.15 22.23
C ILE A 137 -0.59 -11.44 22.16
N HIS A 138 0.65 -11.33 21.67
CA HIS A 138 1.56 -12.45 21.52
C HIS A 138 1.83 -13.13 22.87
N GLU A 139 2.11 -12.34 23.92
CA GLU A 139 2.32 -12.85 25.28
C GLU A 139 1.10 -13.65 25.78
N LYS A 140 -0.13 -13.16 25.54
CA LYS A 140 -1.35 -13.90 25.92
C LYS A 140 -1.54 -15.18 25.12
N ILE A 141 -1.18 -15.19 23.84
CA ILE A 141 -1.21 -16.38 23.00
C ILE A 141 -0.22 -17.42 23.54
N ASP A 142 1.02 -17.02 23.84
CA ASP A 142 2.04 -17.91 24.41
C ASP A 142 1.59 -18.52 25.74
N ASN A 143 0.98 -17.71 26.61
CA ASN A 143 0.40 -18.19 27.86
C ASN A 143 -0.73 -19.21 27.63
N LEU A 144 -1.61 -18.97 26.66
CA LEU A 144 -2.68 -19.92 26.32
C LEU A 144 -2.13 -21.25 25.80
N ARG A 145 -1.06 -21.21 24.99
CA ARG A 145 -0.37 -22.40 24.49
C ARG A 145 0.24 -23.20 25.63
N LEU A 146 0.94 -22.54 26.54
CA LEU A 146 1.55 -23.17 27.72
C LEU A 146 0.50 -23.85 28.61
N ILE A 147 -0.66 -23.22 28.82
CA ILE A 147 -1.76 -23.79 29.62
C ILE A 147 -2.32 -25.04 28.94
N ARG A 148 -2.55 -25.00 27.62
CA ARG A 148 -3.06 -26.15 26.85
C ARG A 148 -2.11 -27.35 26.89
N GLU A 149 -0.80 -27.09 26.88
CA GLU A 149 0.22 -28.14 27.01
C GLU A 149 0.19 -28.77 28.40
N LYS A 150 0.05 -27.95 29.46
CA LYS A 150 0.05 -28.43 30.85
C LYS A 150 -1.27 -29.05 31.30
N VAL A 151 -2.39 -28.69 30.67
CA VAL A 151 -3.74 -29.14 31.05
C VAL A 151 -4.49 -29.67 29.81
N PRO A 152 -4.36 -30.98 29.51
CA PRO A 152 -5.09 -31.61 28.41
C PRO A 152 -6.60 -31.47 28.63
N GLY A 153 -7.31 -30.85 27.69
CA GLY A 153 -8.77 -30.64 27.75
C GLY A 153 -9.22 -29.21 28.09
N PHE A 154 -8.30 -28.28 28.34
CA PHE A 154 -8.64 -26.86 28.55
C PHE A 154 -9.23 -26.23 27.28
N GLN A 155 -10.54 -25.97 27.29
CA GLN A 155 -11.20 -25.12 26.29
C GLN A 155 -11.30 -23.69 26.84
N ALA A 156 -10.62 -22.74 26.19
CA ALA A 156 -10.78 -21.33 26.51
C ALA A 156 -12.26 -20.94 26.30
N ALA A 157 -12.91 -20.48 27.36
CA ALA A 157 -14.32 -20.12 27.35
C ALA A 157 -14.62 -19.14 26.20
N ARG A 158 -15.58 -19.50 25.34
CA ARG A 158 -16.20 -18.56 24.40
C ARG A 158 -17.09 -17.65 25.23
N GLY A 159 -16.57 -16.52 25.68
CA GLY A 159 -17.36 -15.48 26.31
C GLY A 159 -18.36 -14.92 25.30
N THR A 160 -19.63 -15.04 25.63
CA THR A 160 -20.81 -14.41 25.03
C THR A 160 -20.63 -12.93 24.71
#